data_AF-A0A6M4PXS2-F1
#
_entry.id   AF-A0A6M4PXS2-F1
#
_cell.length_a   1.000
_cell.length_b   1.000
_cell.length_c   1.000
_cell.angle_alpha   90.00
_cell.angle_beta   90.00
_cell.angle_gamma   90.00
#
_symmetry.space_group_name_H-M   'P 1'
#
loop_
_entity.id
_entity.type
_entity.pdbx_description
1 polymer ?
#
loop_
_entity_poly.entity_id
_entity_poly.type
_entity_poly.pdbx_seq_one_letter_code
_entity_poly.pdbx_strand_id
1 'polypeptide(L)'
;MVFAGVLIAGAATGSFPESDVPAGKSAAGPADPAARHEAVERAAAQAMADGKSPMEAAERAVSRSGDRWAAVYSEGEYEEFQDALDGRYTGVGLWARQEADGGIEVTRVQSGSPAADAGIRAGDRLRSIDGRKVDGRPVTEVVALLRGDALRGDGDDAPAGTTVTLGLARGTRAWAETLHRARLSTDSVTVRRLPDGVTVLKVGAFTKGSADAVREALRAAPADGRTVLDLRGNSGGLVTEAVATASAFLDGGLVATYDVDGAQRALHAASGGDTTRPLVVLVDGGTMSAAELLTGALQDRGRAVVIGSRTFGKGSIQMPTELPDGSVAELTVGHYRTPSGRTVDGRGITPDLDAGPEQALPRAETVLTGLGDPS
;
A
#
# COMPACT_ATOMS: atom_id res chain seq x y z
N MET A 1 -18.02 -2.95 -1.47
CA MET A 1 -16.58 -3.10 -1.23
C MET A 1 -16.17 -2.02 -0.26
N VAL A 2 -15.83 -2.40 0.97
CA VAL A 2 -15.25 -1.48 1.96
C VAL A 2 -13.77 -1.36 1.60
N PHE A 3 -13.37 -0.24 1.01
CA PHE A 3 -11.95 0.11 0.87
C PHE A 3 -11.47 0.54 2.26
N ALA A 4 -11.09 -0.44 3.09
CA ALA A 4 -10.36 -0.17 4.31
C ALA A 4 -8.89 0.12 3.94
N GLY A 5 -8.42 1.32 4.28
CA GLY A 5 -7.01 1.70 4.30
C GLY A 5 -6.33 1.86 2.94
N VAL A 6 -6.54 2.98 2.26
CA VAL A 6 -5.63 3.42 1.18
C VAL A 6 -5.04 4.78 1.53
N LEU A 7 -3.98 4.82 2.33
CA LEU A 7 -3.35 6.10 2.64
C LEU A 7 -1.82 5.97 2.65
N ILE A 8 -1.18 7.03 2.15
CA ILE A 8 0.27 7.22 2.17
C ILE A 8 0.50 8.20 3.29
N ALA A 9 1.08 7.71 4.37
CA ALA A 9 1.52 8.55 5.46
C ALA A 9 2.73 9.37 5.07
N GLY A 10 2.98 10.48 5.75
CA GLY A 10 4.14 11.34 5.53
C GLY A 10 5.38 10.93 6.31
N ALA A 11 6.31 11.88 6.47
CA ALA A 11 7.69 11.67 6.91
C ALA A 11 7.91 10.78 8.15
N ALA A 12 6.98 10.71 9.12
CA ALA A 12 7.17 9.88 10.33
C ALA A 12 7.16 8.35 10.02
N THR A 13 6.62 7.94 8.87
CA THR A 13 6.59 6.52 8.45
C THR A 13 7.71 6.20 7.45
N GLY A 14 8.62 7.14 7.22
CA GLY A 14 9.64 7.05 6.18
C GLY A 14 9.10 7.16 4.76
N SER A 15 7.85 7.57 4.55
CA SER A 15 7.30 7.76 3.19
C SER A 15 7.94 8.93 2.46
N PHE A 16 8.35 9.98 3.15
CA PHE A 16 9.11 11.10 2.59
C PHE A 16 10.39 11.31 3.41
N PRO A 17 11.49 11.79 2.79
CA PRO A 17 12.71 12.12 3.54
C PRO A 17 12.44 13.21 4.60
N GLU A 18 13.05 13.08 5.78
CA GLU A 18 12.95 14.05 6.88
C GLU A 18 13.39 15.45 6.44
N SER A 19 12.72 16.48 6.96
CA SER A 19 12.97 17.88 6.62
C SER A 19 13.72 18.64 7.72
N ASP A 20 14.89 19.21 7.41
CA ASP A 20 15.70 20.05 8.31
C ASP A 20 15.51 21.58 8.10
N VAL A 21 14.36 22.05 7.59
CA VAL A 21 14.21 23.48 7.22
C VAL A 21 12.97 24.13 7.84
N PRO A 22 13.08 25.31 8.50
CA PRO A 22 11.95 25.99 9.12
C PRO A 22 10.92 26.50 8.11
N ALA A 23 9.64 26.44 8.47
CA ALA A 23 8.53 26.98 7.70
C ALA A 23 8.61 28.50 7.54
N GLY A 24 8.58 28.99 6.30
CA GLY A 24 8.44 30.41 6.00
C GLY A 24 6.96 30.82 6.00
N LYS A 25 6.59 31.84 6.77
CA LYS A 25 5.19 32.33 6.85
C LYS A 25 4.74 32.99 5.55
N SER A 26 3.60 32.57 5.01
CA SER A 26 2.84 33.28 3.98
C SER A 26 1.35 33.35 4.33
N ALA A 27 0.65 34.35 3.81
CA ALA A 27 -0.66 34.81 4.26
C ALA A 27 -1.82 33.85 3.93
N ALA A 28 -2.70 33.66 4.93
CA ALA A 28 -3.79 32.70 4.96
C ALA A 28 -4.97 33.05 4.05
N GLY A 29 -5.47 32.03 3.34
CA GLY A 29 -6.81 31.98 2.75
C GLY A 29 -7.63 30.83 3.37
N PRO A 30 -8.95 30.76 3.13
CA PRO A 30 -9.86 29.81 3.81
C PRO A 30 -9.68 28.32 3.42
N ALA A 31 -8.65 28.00 2.62
CA ALA A 31 -8.32 26.65 2.18
C ALA A 31 -6.80 26.38 2.32
N ASP A 32 -6.19 26.90 3.38
CA ASP A 32 -4.78 26.67 3.71
C ASP A 32 -4.63 25.33 4.49
N PRO A 33 -3.88 24.34 3.97
CA PRO A 33 -3.53 23.11 4.69
C PRO A 33 -3.00 23.37 6.11
N ALA A 34 -2.15 24.38 6.29
CA ALA A 34 -1.58 24.73 7.59
C ALA A 34 -2.67 25.18 8.58
N ALA A 35 -3.64 25.97 8.11
CA ALA A 35 -4.76 26.42 8.95
C ALA A 35 -5.69 25.25 9.36
N ARG A 36 -5.79 24.20 8.52
CA ARG A 36 -6.53 22.97 8.86
C ARG A 36 -5.81 22.14 9.91
N HIS A 37 -4.49 21.99 9.79
CA HIS A 37 -3.66 21.32 10.80
C HIS A 37 -3.82 21.98 12.16
N GLU A 38 -3.60 23.29 12.23
CA GLU A 38 -3.76 24.06 13.47
C GLU A 38 -5.18 23.95 14.03
N ALA A 39 -6.20 23.80 13.19
CA ALA A 39 -7.58 23.62 13.66
C ALA A 39 -7.81 22.23 14.28
N VAL A 40 -7.23 21.18 13.71
CA VAL A 40 -7.31 19.80 14.24
C VAL A 40 -6.57 19.70 15.58
N GLU A 41 -5.32 20.18 15.64
CA GLU A 41 -4.51 20.18 16.86
C GLU A 41 -5.16 20.98 17.99
N ARG A 42 -5.66 22.19 17.69
CA ARG A 42 -6.36 23.02 18.68
C ARG A 42 -7.65 22.36 19.18
N ALA A 43 -8.41 21.71 18.29
CA ALA A 43 -9.62 21.00 18.69
C ALA A 43 -9.31 19.84 19.64
N ALA A 44 -8.28 19.06 19.34
CA ALA A 44 -7.81 17.97 20.19
C ALA A 44 -7.32 18.48 21.56
N ALA A 45 -6.47 19.51 21.57
CA ALA A 45 -5.92 20.10 22.80
C ALA A 45 -7.01 20.71 23.70
N GLN A 46 -7.98 21.44 23.12
CA GLN A 46 -9.10 21.99 23.88
C GLN A 46 -9.99 20.90 24.46
N ALA A 47 -10.25 19.83 23.70
CA ALA A 47 -11.03 18.70 24.19
C ALA A 47 -10.32 18.03 25.38
N MET A 48 -9.00 17.82 25.31
CA MET A 48 -8.22 17.30 26.42
C MET A 48 -8.34 18.20 27.66
N ALA A 49 -8.18 19.52 27.50
CA ALA A 49 -8.29 20.49 28.59
C ALA A 49 -9.69 20.51 29.23
N ASP A 50 -10.73 20.23 28.44
CA ASP A 50 -12.12 20.10 28.88
C ASP A 50 -12.44 18.71 29.49
N GLY A 51 -11.48 17.77 29.53
CA GLY A 51 -11.72 16.39 29.98
C GLY A 51 -12.53 15.54 29.00
N LYS A 52 -12.52 15.87 27.72
CA LYS A 52 -13.19 15.16 26.61
C LYS A 52 -12.16 14.44 25.74
N SER A 53 -12.61 13.50 24.90
CA SER A 53 -11.75 12.78 23.96
C SER A 53 -11.09 13.72 22.92
N PRO A 54 -9.76 13.78 22.86
CA PRO A 54 -9.02 14.52 21.82
C PRO A 54 -9.21 13.89 20.43
N MET A 55 -9.11 12.57 20.32
CA MET A 55 -9.35 11.83 19.07
C MET A 55 -10.71 12.16 18.44
N GLU A 56 -11.82 12.06 19.20
CA GLU A 56 -13.14 12.40 18.66
C GLU A 56 -13.25 13.87 18.24
N ALA A 57 -12.54 14.77 18.93
CA ALA A 57 -12.53 16.18 18.58
C ALA A 57 -11.75 16.43 17.27
N ALA A 58 -10.63 15.73 17.08
CA ALA A 58 -9.86 15.72 15.85
C ALA A 58 -10.67 15.13 14.68
N GLU A 59 -11.34 14.00 14.86
CA GLU A 59 -12.23 13.39 13.85
C GLU A 59 -13.31 14.38 13.39
N ARG A 60 -13.97 15.05 14.35
CA ARG A 60 -14.97 16.08 14.06
C ARG A 60 -14.36 17.27 13.30
N ALA A 61 -13.12 17.66 13.60
CA ALA A 61 -12.42 18.73 12.91
C ALA A 61 -12.06 18.33 11.47
N VAL A 62 -11.49 17.13 11.29
CA VAL A 62 -11.18 16.52 9.99
C VAL A 62 -12.43 16.43 9.12
N SER A 63 -13.53 15.90 9.66
CA SER A 63 -14.80 15.78 8.94
C SER A 63 -15.33 17.12 8.42
N ARG A 64 -15.13 18.21 9.18
CA ARG A 64 -15.54 19.56 8.78
C ARG A 64 -14.55 20.26 7.84
N SER A 65 -13.31 19.76 7.71
CA SER A 65 -12.24 20.41 6.94
C SER A 65 -12.47 20.37 5.43
N GLY A 66 -13.30 19.43 4.95
CA GLY A 66 -13.50 19.15 3.53
C GLY A 66 -12.31 18.44 2.87
N ASP A 67 -11.29 18.05 3.65
CA ASP A 67 -10.23 17.17 3.19
C ASP A 67 -10.78 15.75 3.05
N ARG A 68 -10.82 15.26 1.81
CA ARG A 68 -11.33 13.92 1.46
C ARG A 68 -10.41 12.78 1.87
N TRP A 69 -9.14 13.09 2.18
CA TRP A 69 -8.13 12.08 2.47
C TRP A 69 -7.75 12.03 3.94
N ALA A 70 -7.96 13.13 4.67
CA ALA A 70 -7.59 13.20 6.07
C ALA A 70 -8.33 12.15 6.92
N ALA A 71 -7.61 11.56 7.86
CA ALA A 71 -8.09 10.53 8.76
C ALA A 71 -7.50 10.74 10.16
N VAL A 72 -8.14 10.17 11.17
CA VAL A 72 -7.62 10.10 12.53
C VAL A 72 -7.62 8.64 12.93
N TYR A 73 -6.55 8.21 13.58
CA TYR A 73 -6.33 6.86 14.04
C TYR A 73 -6.07 6.90 15.54
N SER A 74 -6.57 5.91 16.26
CA SER A 74 -6.02 5.59 17.58
C SER A 74 -4.54 5.19 17.48
N GLU A 75 -3.85 5.16 18.62
CA GLU A 75 -2.45 4.71 18.69
C GLU A 75 -2.28 3.30 18.09
N GLY A 76 -3.14 2.36 18.47
CA GLY A 76 -3.12 0.98 17.96
C GLY A 76 -3.39 0.88 16.45
N GLU A 77 -4.42 1.57 15.94
CA GLU A 77 -4.71 1.60 14.50
C GLU A 77 -3.54 2.18 13.70
N TYR A 78 -2.86 3.21 14.24
CA TYR A 78 -1.70 3.80 13.59
C TYR A 78 -0.47 2.88 13.63
N GLU A 79 -0.25 2.14 14.72
CA GLU A 79 0.80 1.10 14.80
C GLU A 79 0.58 -0.01 13.77
N GLU A 80 -0.64 -0.52 13.62
CA GLU A 80 -0.96 -1.53 12.60
C GLU A 80 -0.75 -1.00 11.18
N PHE A 81 -1.10 0.26 10.97
CA PHE A 81 -0.84 0.95 9.72
C PHE A 81 0.67 1.08 9.44
N GLN A 82 1.51 1.38 10.44
CA GLN A 82 2.97 1.35 10.30
C GLN A 82 3.47 -0.05 9.95
N ASP A 83 3.01 -1.08 10.67
CA ASP A 83 3.40 -2.45 10.41
C ASP A 83 3.06 -2.83 8.95
N ALA A 84 1.89 -2.45 8.43
CA ALA A 84 1.51 -2.67 7.04
C ALA A 84 2.48 -2.01 6.03
N LEU A 85 2.93 -0.78 6.30
CA LEU A 85 3.95 -0.10 5.48
C LEU A 85 5.33 -0.75 5.59
N ASP A 86 5.66 -1.31 6.74
CA ASP A 86 6.84 -2.15 6.95
C ASP A 86 6.73 -3.52 6.25
N GLY A 87 5.61 -3.77 5.55
CA GLY A 87 5.33 -5.03 4.88
C GLY A 87 5.03 -6.14 5.87
N ARG A 88 4.50 -5.79 7.03
CA ARG A 88 4.18 -6.70 8.13
C ARG A 88 2.68 -6.68 8.40
N TYR A 89 2.18 -7.78 8.97
CA TYR A 89 0.83 -7.84 9.50
C TYR A 89 0.79 -8.80 10.69
N THR A 90 -0.14 -8.58 11.61
CA THR A 90 -0.39 -9.53 12.69
C THR A 90 -1.31 -10.65 12.21
N GLY A 91 -0.97 -11.90 12.50
CA GLY A 91 -1.82 -13.05 12.20
C GLY A 91 -1.11 -14.38 12.37
N VAL A 92 -1.65 -15.42 11.75
CA VAL A 92 -1.15 -16.80 11.88
C VAL A 92 -0.48 -17.34 10.62
N GLY A 93 -0.50 -16.62 9.50
CA GLY A 93 0.20 -16.99 8.27
C GLY A 93 -0.58 -17.88 7.33
N LEU A 94 -1.89 -17.68 7.25
CA LEU A 94 -2.81 -18.44 6.42
C LEU A 94 -3.54 -17.53 5.43
N TRP A 95 -3.74 -18.05 4.22
CA TRP A 95 -4.71 -17.51 3.26
C TRP A 95 -5.86 -18.48 3.16
N ALA A 96 -7.06 -17.93 3.06
CA ALA A 96 -8.28 -18.71 2.96
C ALA A 96 -9.15 -18.20 1.82
N ARG A 97 -9.95 -19.11 1.26
CA ARG A 97 -11.04 -18.78 0.33
C ARG A 97 -12.32 -19.44 0.80
N GLN A 98 -13.44 -18.87 0.39
CA GLN A 98 -14.72 -19.53 0.51
C GLN A 98 -14.94 -20.45 -0.69
N GLU A 99 -15.28 -21.70 -0.42
CA GLU A 99 -15.70 -22.68 -1.41
C GLU A 99 -17.16 -22.49 -1.80
N ALA A 100 -17.58 -23.09 -2.93
CA ALA A 100 -18.96 -23.02 -3.40
C ALA A 100 -19.98 -23.62 -2.40
N ASP A 101 -19.55 -24.53 -1.53
CA ASP A 101 -20.37 -25.12 -0.47
C ASP A 101 -20.45 -24.24 0.80
N GLY A 102 -19.84 -23.04 0.77
CA GLY A 102 -19.77 -22.10 1.90
C GLY A 102 -18.69 -22.42 2.92
N GLY A 103 -17.97 -23.55 2.79
CA GLY A 103 -16.84 -23.89 3.63
C GLY A 103 -15.64 -22.99 3.39
N ILE A 104 -14.76 -22.89 4.39
CA ILE A 104 -13.52 -22.12 4.28
C ILE A 104 -12.35 -23.08 4.05
N GLU A 105 -11.66 -22.93 2.92
CA GLU A 105 -10.47 -23.70 2.58
C GLU A 105 -9.22 -22.83 2.75
N VAL A 106 -8.18 -23.39 3.37
CA VAL A 106 -6.83 -22.83 3.41
C VAL A 106 -6.21 -22.98 2.01
N THR A 107 -5.90 -21.87 1.36
CA THR A 107 -5.31 -21.87 0.00
C THR A 107 -3.80 -21.80 0.02
N ARG A 108 -3.21 -21.20 1.05
CA ARG A 108 -1.76 -21.03 1.20
C ARG A 108 -1.41 -20.95 2.69
N VAL A 109 -0.22 -21.43 3.01
CA VAL A 109 0.39 -21.29 4.35
C VAL A 109 1.77 -20.66 4.17
N GLN A 110 2.09 -19.65 4.96
CA GLN A 110 3.38 -18.97 4.91
C GLN A 110 4.45 -19.81 5.60
N SER A 111 5.57 -20.08 4.92
CA SER A 111 6.70 -20.76 5.55
C SER A 111 7.22 -19.97 6.76
N GLY A 112 7.55 -20.66 7.86
CA GLY A 112 8.04 -20.04 9.09
C GLY A 112 6.97 -19.23 9.86
N SER A 113 5.69 -19.45 9.58
CA SER A 113 4.58 -18.87 10.33
C SER A 113 4.06 -19.83 11.41
N PRO A 114 3.33 -19.32 12.43
CA PRO A 114 2.69 -20.17 13.45
C PRO A 114 1.84 -21.30 12.84
N ALA A 115 1.13 -21.04 11.75
CA ALA A 115 0.35 -22.06 11.08
C ALA A 115 1.19 -23.14 10.37
N ALA A 116 2.34 -22.75 9.78
CA ALA A 116 3.25 -23.72 9.18
C ALA A 116 3.89 -24.62 10.24
N ASP A 117 4.30 -24.03 11.37
CA ASP A 117 4.90 -24.76 12.50
C ASP A 117 3.90 -25.75 13.12
N ALA A 118 2.62 -25.42 13.11
CA ALA A 118 1.53 -26.30 13.53
C ALA A 118 1.12 -27.35 12.47
N GLY A 119 1.79 -27.39 11.31
CA GLY A 119 1.55 -28.41 10.27
C GLY A 119 0.26 -28.23 9.47
N ILE A 120 -0.33 -27.04 9.51
CA ILE A 120 -1.46 -26.64 8.66
C ILE A 120 -0.97 -26.56 7.21
N ARG A 121 -1.81 -26.97 6.26
CA ARG A 121 -1.46 -27.05 4.84
C ARG A 121 -2.57 -26.50 3.96
N ALA A 122 -2.21 -26.11 2.74
CA ALA A 122 -3.19 -25.84 1.70
C ALA A 122 -4.10 -27.08 1.49
N GLY A 123 -5.39 -26.84 1.33
CA GLY A 123 -6.44 -27.86 1.28
C GLY A 123 -7.08 -28.20 2.62
N ASP A 124 -6.54 -27.71 3.75
CA ASP A 124 -7.21 -27.84 5.05
C ASP A 124 -8.49 -27.00 5.08
N ARG A 125 -9.54 -27.53 5.71
CA ARG A 125 -10.77 -26.79 5.95
C ARG A 125 -10.75 -26.14 7.33
N LEU A 126 -10.95 -24.83 7.36
CA LEU A 126 -11.15 -24.08 8.59
C LEU A 126 -12.64 -24.11 8.97
N ARG A 127 -12.96 -24.73 10.10
CA ARG A 127 -14.33 -24.96 10.59
C ARG A 127 -14.75 -23.98 11.66
N SER A 128 -13.81 -23.58 12.53
CA SER A 128 -14.07 -22.59 13.57
C SER A 128 -12.84 -21.78 13.95
N ILE A 129 -13.05 -20.60 14.51
CA ILE A 129 -12.04 -19.76 15.16
C ILE A 129 -12.56 -19.41 16.56
N ASP A 130 -11.80 -19.71 17.60
CA ASP A 130 -12.15 -19.52 19.01
C ASP A 130 -13.55 -20.07 19.35
N GLY A 131 -13.84 -21.27 18.82
CA GLY A 131 -15.13 -21.96 18.98
C GLY A 131 -16.26 -21.40 18.12
N ARG A 132 -16.10 -20.25 17.46
CA ARG A 132 -17.08 -19.67 16.53
C ARG A 132 -16.99 -20.38 15.18
N LYS A 133 -18.08 -21.00 14.70
CA LYS A 133 -18.14 -21.60 13.36
C LYS A 133 -17.94 -20.54 12.27
N VAL A 134 -17.13 -20.85 11.26
CA VAL A 134 -16.82 -19.92 10.15
C VAL A 134 -17.46 -20.30 8.81
N ASP A 135 -18.03 -21.51 8.69
CA ASP A 135 -18.76 -21.91 7.49
C ASP A 135 -19.90 -20.93 7.19
N GLY A 136 -20.00 -20.47 5.94
CA GLY A 136 -20.98 -19.49 5.47
C GLY A 136 -20.68 -18.04 5.82
N ARG A 137 -19.63 -17.74 6.61
CA ARG A 137 -19.20 -16.36 6.86
C ARG A 137 -18.48 -15.77 5.64
N PRO A 138 -18.57 -14.46 5.41
CA PRO A 138 -17.71 -13.78 4.45
C PRO A 138 -16.24 -14.04 4.78
N VAL A 139 -15.44 -14.39 3.77
CA VAL A 139 -14.01 -14.68 3.96
C VAL A 139 -13.25 -13.53 4.63
N THR A 140 -13.68 -12.29 4.39
CA THR A 140 -13.11 -11.08 5.01
C THR A 140 -13.25 -11.10 6.53
N GLU A 141 -14.38 -11.57 7.04
CA GLU A 141 -14.62 -11.69 8.49
C GLU A 141 -13.76 -12.80 9.10
N VAL A 142 -13.57 -13.90 8.37
CA VAL A 142 -12.70 -15.00 8.79
C VAL A 142 -11.25 -14.54 8.87
N VAL A 143 -10.78 -13.76 7.89
CA VAL A 143 -9.44 -13.18 7.89
C VAL A 143 -9.25 -12.22 9.07
N ALA A 144 -10.23 -11.35 9.34
CA ALA A 144 -10.21 -10.45 10.50
C ALA A 144 -10.03 -11.21 11.82
N LEU A 145 -10.81 -12.27 12.05
CA LEU A 145 -10.67 -13.12 13.24
C LEU A 145 -9.28 -13.77 13.38
N LEU A 146 -8.68 -14.20 12.26
CA LEU A 146 -7.33 -14.77 12.24
C LEU A 146 -6.25 -13.73 12.56
N ARG A 147 -6.46 -12.48 12.16
CA ARG A 147 -5.55 -11.35 12.42
C ARG A 147 -5.70 -10.77 13.82
N GLY A 148 -6.87 -10.98 14.43
CA GLY A 148 -7.17 -10.42 15.75
C GLY A 148 -8.01 -9.16 15.70
N ASP A 149 -8.41 -8.72 14.51
CA ASP A 149 -9.18 -7.50 14.32
C ASP A 149 -10.52 -7.60 15.08
N ALA A 150 -10.84 -6.54 15.81
CA ALA A 150 -12.09 -6.39 16.52
C ALA A 150 -13.25 -6.38 15.52
N LEU A 151 -14.08 -7.41 15.59
CA LEU A 151 -15.36 -7.38 14.89
C LEU A 151 -16.33 -6.48 15.67
N ARG A 152 -17.08 -5.65 14.94
CA ARG A 152 -18.06 -4.66 15.45
C ARG A 152 -18.55 -4.93 16.89
N GLY A 153 -18.00 -4.19 17.85
CA GLY A 153 -18.46 -4.13 19.24
C GLY A 153 -17.76 -5.06 20.24
N ASP A 154 -16.76 -5.84 19.81
CA ASP A 154 -16.12 -6.88 20.65
C ASP A 154 -14.86 -6.44 21.43
N GLY A 155 -14.39 -5.18 21.31
CA GLY A 155 -13.22 -4.65 22.03
C GLY A 155 -12.15 -4.06 21.11
N ASP A 156 -10.90 -4.02 21.57
CA ASP A 156 -9.72 -3.58 20.81
C ASP A 156 -9.12 -4.75 20.00
N ASP A 157 -8.33 -4.44 18.98
CA ASP A 157 -7.61 -5.44 18.17
C ASP A 157 -6.65 -6.28 19.01
N ALA A 158 -6.53 -7.58 18.69
CA ALA A 158 -5.66 -8.50 19.43
C ALA A 158 -4.22 -8.43 18.91
N PRO A 159 -3.24 -7.93 19.70
CA PRO A 159 -1.88 -7.74 19.22
C PRO A 159 -1.16 -9.07 18.97
N ALA A 160 0.01 -8.99 18.33
CA ALA A 160 0.94 -10.10 18.22
C ALA A 160 1.28 -10.67 19.61
N GLY A 161 1.41 -11.99 19.70
CA GLY A 161 1.59 -12.74 20.95
C GLY A 161 0.29 -13.26 21.57
N THR A 162 -0.87 -12.73 21.19
CA THR A 162 -2.17 -13.30 21.58
C THR A 162 -2.41 -14.66 20.93
N THR A 163 -3.30 -15.47 21.50
CA THR A 163 -3.62 -16.80 20.96
C THR A 163 -4.93 -16.83 20.19
N VAL A 164 -5.04 -17.81 19.29
CA VAL A 164 -6.26 -18.13 18.53
C VAL A 164 -6.36 -19.63 18.36
N THR A 165 -7.55 -20.19 18.60
CA THR A 165 -7.81 -21.63 18.47
C THR A 165 -8.60 -21.93 17.21
N LEU A 166 -7.98 -22.65 16.29
CA LEU A 166 -8.55 -23.03 15.01
C LEU A 166 -9.15 -24.44 15.09
N GLY A 167 -10.39 -24.61 14.65
CA GLY A 167 -10.95 -25.92 14.35
C GLY A 167 -10.69 -26.26 12.89
N LEU A 168 -9.97 -27.34 12.63
CA LEU A 168 -9.46 -27.72 11.31
C LEU A 168 -9.96 -29.10 10.90
N ALA A 169 -10.06 -29.34 9.60
CA ALA A 169 -10.38 -30.64 9.04
C ALA A 169 -9.56 -30.95 7.77
N ARG A 170 -9.08 -32.20 7.66
CA ARG A 170 -8.38 -32.75 6.49
C ARG A 170 -8.88 -34.17 6.24
N GLY A 171 -9.64 -34.35 5.16
CA GLY A 171 -10.34 -35.61 4.91
C GLY A 171 -11.30 -35.94 6.05
N THR A 172 -11.12 -37.11 6.68
CA THR A 172 -11.93 -37.56 7.83
C THR A 172 -11.39 -37.09 9.18
N ARG A 173 -10.17 -36.54 9.24
CA ARG A 173 -9.57 -36.04 10.48
C ARG A 173 -10.08 -34.63 10.77
N ALA A 174 -10.58 -34.43 11.99
CA ALA A 174 -10.84 -33.10 12.55
C ALA A 174 -10.00 -32.92 13.82
N TRP A 175 -9.48 -31.72 14.03
CA TRP A 175 -8.71 -31.37 15.24
C TRP A 175 -8.85 -29.90 15.57
N ALA A 176 -8.47 -29.53 16.79
CA ALA A 176 -8.31 -28.14 17.21
C ALA A 176 -6.82 -27.85 17.39
N GLU A 177 -6.41 -26.66 16.99
CA GLU A 177 -5.02 -26.20 17.06
C GLU A 177 -4.98 -24.78 17.62
N THR A 178 -4.22 -24.55 18.69
CA THR A 178 -4.06 -23.22 19.27
C THR A 178 -2.75 -22.62 18.77
N LEU A 179 -2.85 -21.51 18.06
CA LEU A 179 -1.72 -20.77 17.51
C LEU A 179 -1.53 -19.48 18.30
N HIS A 180 -0.30 -18.95 18.28
CA HIS A 180 -0.04 -17.56 18.65
C HIS A 180 -0.06 -16.70 17.39
N ARG A 181 -0.60 -15.49 17.48
CA ARG A 181 -0.48 -14.48 16.44
C ARG A 181 0.97 -13.97 16.44
N ALA A 182 1.55 -13.83 15.27
CA ALA A 182 2.88 -13.28 15.08
C ALA A 182 2.82 -12.11 14.10
N ARG A 183 3.82 -11.24 14.14
CA ARG A 183 4.07 -10.28 13.06
C ARG A 183 4.72 -11.02 11.89
N LEU A 184 4.05 -11.05 10.76
CA LEU A 184 4.42 -11.80 9.56
C LEU A 184 4.67 -10.88 8.38
N SER A 185 5.57 -11.25 7.48
CA SER A 185 5.90 -10.44 6.30
C SER A 185 4.94 -10.68 5.13
N THR A 186 4.60 -9.65 4.37
CA THR A 186 3.89 -9.73 3.09
C THR A 186 4.87 -9.81 1.92
N ASP A 187 4.60 -10.67 0.95
CA ASP A 187 5.30 -10.67 -0.33
C ASP A 187 4.78 -9.50 -1.20
N SER A 188 5.33 -8.29 -1.04
CA SER A 188 4.86 -7.10 -1.77
C SER A 188 5.21 -7.12 -3.26
N VAL A 189 6.25 -7.86 -3.63
CA VAL A 189 6.72 -8.04 -5.01
C VAL A 189 6.67 -9.51 -5.39
N THR A 190 5.97 -9.83 -6.48
CA THR A 190 5.94 -11.18 -7.04
C THR A 190 6.53 -11.17 -8.44
N VAL A 191 7.28 -12.22 -8.77
CA VAL A 191 7.99 -12.36 -10.05
C VAL A 191 7.43 -13.55 -10.81
N ARG A 192 7.05 -13.32 -12.07
CA ARG A 192 6.64 -14.39 -12.99
C ARG A 192 7.41 -14.26 -14.30
N ARG A 193 8.05 -15.34 -14.73
CA ARG A 193 8.73 -15.41 -16.03
C ARG A 193 7.78 -16.02 -17.06
N LEU A 194 7.62 -15.34 -18.18
CA LEU A 194 6.84 -15.82 -19.32
C LEU A 194 7.76 -16.58 -20.30
N PRO A 195 7.21 -17.48 -21.14
CA PRO A 195 8.00 -18.33 -22.04
C PRO A 195 8.84 -17.57 -23.07
N ASP A 196 8.51 -16.32 -23.37
CA ASP A 196 9.15 -15.46 -24.36
C ASP A 196 10.29 -14.59 -23.78
N GLY A 197 10.68 -14.80 -22.52
CA GLY A 197 11.74 -14.02 -21.88
C GLY A 197 11.26 -12.70 -21.25
N VAL A 198 9.93 -12.50 -21.17
CA VAL A 198 9.35 -11.40 -20.39
C VAL A 198 9.36 -11.76 -18.91
N THR A 199 9.91 -10.87 -18.08
CA THR A 199 9.81 -10.92 -16.62
C THR A 199 8.74 -9.94 -16.16
N VAL A 200 7.68 -10.48 -15.57
CA VAL A 200 6.59 -9.70 -14.96
C VAL A 200 6.89 -9.52 -13.48
N LEU A 201 7.11 -8.27 -13.07
CA LEU A 201 7.25 -7.87 -11.68
C LEU A 201 5.93 -7.22 -11.25
N LYS A 202 5.14 -7.92 -10.44
CA LYS A 202 3.93 -7.35 -9.86
C LYS A 202 4.26 -6.78 -8.49
N VAL A 203 4.11 -5.48 -8.34
CA VAL A 203 4.24 -4.77 -7.06
C VAL A 203 2.84 -4.49 -6.53
N GLY A 204 2.42 -5.21 -5.49
CA GLY A 204 1.08 -5.09 -4.91
C GLY A 204 0.90 -3.87 -4.00
N ALA A 205 1.98 -3.44 -3.35
CA ALA A 205 2.07 -2.24 -2.53
C ALA A 205 3.55 -1.84 -2.39
N PHE A 206 3.81 -0.56 -2.11
CA PHE A 206 5.16 -0.06 -1.80
C PHE A 206 5.43 -0.16 -0.31
N THR A 207 5.74 -1.36 0.16
CA THR A 207 6.18 -1.59 1.55
C THR A 207 7.70 -1.52 1.64
N LYS A 208 8.23 -1.42 2.86
CA LYS A 208 9.68 -1.45 3.10
C LYS A 208 10.36 -2.64 2.42
N GLY A 209 11.42 -2.38 1.66
CA GLY A 209 12.16 -3.39 0.90
C GLY A 209 11.59 -3.73 -0.48
N SER A 210 10.49 -3.11 -0.91
CA SER A 210 9.92 -3.34 -2.24
C SER A 210 10.89 -2.97 -3.37
N ALA A 211 11.60 -1.85 -3.22
CA ALA A 211 12.59 -1.43 -4.22
C ALA A 211 13.76 -2.41 -4.33
N ASP A 212 14.22 -2.97 -3.21
CA ASP A 212 15.29 -3.98 -3.19
C ASP A 212 14.83 -5.28 -3.85
N ALA A 213 13.60 -5.72 -3.58
CA ALA A 213 13.00 -6.88 -4.22
C ALA A 213 12.87 -6.69 -5.74
N VAL A 214 12.50 -5.49 -6.20
CA VAL A 214 12.49 -5.14 -7.64
C VAL A 214 13.91 -5.21 -8.22
N ARG A 215 14.91 -4.60 -7.56
CA ARG A 215 16.30 -4.64 -8.04
C ARG A 215 16.84 -6.06 -8.12
N GLU A 216 16.53 -6.90 -7.14
CA GLU A 216 16.92 -8.30 -7.15
C GLU A 216 16.26 -9.08 -8.29
N ALA A 217 14.95 -8.87 -8.50
CA ALA A 217 14.24 -9.47 -9.62
C ALA A 217 14.82 -9.02 -10.97
N LEU A 218 15.25 -7.77 -11.11
CA LEU A 218 15.90 -7.27 -12.33
C LEU A 218 17.31 -7.85 -12.53
N ARG A 219 18.08 -8.09 -11.47
CA ARG A 219 19.38 -8.78 -11.53
C ARG A 219 19.24 -10.25 -11.92
N ALA A 220 18.21 -10.92 -11.42
CA ALA A 220 17.91 -12.32 -11.72
C ALA A 220 17.21 -12.52 -13.08
N ALA A 221 16.70 -11.46 -13.68
CA ALA A 221 16.14 -11.46 -15.03
C ALA A 221 17.25 -11.61 -16.09
N PRO A 222 16.97 -12.25 -17.24
CA PRO A 222 17.91 -12.28 -18.36
C PRO A 222 18.34 -10.86 -18.74
N ALA A 223 19.62 -10.67 -19.05
CA ALA A 223 20.18 -9.36 -19.37
C ALA A 223 19.51 -8.73 -20.61
N ASP A 224 19.22 -9.57 -21.61
CA ASP A 224 18.47 -9.31 -22.84
C ASP A 224 16.95 -9.49 -22.67
N GLY A 225 16.50 -9.76 -21.45
CA GLY A 225 15.09 -9.99 -21.14
C GLY A 225 14.26 -8.71 -21.22
N ARG A 226 12.95 -8.86 -21.28
CA ARG A 226 11.99 -7.74 -21.35
C ARG A 226 11.22 -7.66 -20.04
N THR A 227 10.79 -6.47 -19.64
CA THR A 227 10.16 -6.27 -18.33
C THR A 227 8.75 -5.70 -18.44
N VAL A 228 7.84 -6.30 -17.68
CA VAL A 228 6.53 -5.72 -17.35
C VAL A 228 6.51 -5.40 -15.86
N LEU A 229 6.32 -4.13 -15.51
CA LEU A 229 6.02 -3.70 -14.15
C LEU A 229 4.49 -3.61 -13.97
N ASP A 230 3.91 -4.55 -13.26
CA ASP A 230 2.45 -4.62 -13.03
C ASP A 230 2.07 -3.92 -11.72
N LEU A 231 1.47 -2.73 -11.84
CA LEU A 231 0.98 -1.89 -10.74
C LEU A 231 -0.56 -1.92 -10.62
N ARG A 232 -1.23 -2.85 -11.31
CA ARG A 232 -2.69 -3.00 -11.25
C ARG A 232 -3.14 -3.42 -9.86
N GLY A 233 -4.09 -2.67 -9.32
CA GLY A 233 -4.59 -2.82 -7.95
C GLY A 233 -3.64 -2.32 -6.86
N ASN A 234 -2.51 -1.69 -7.20
CA ASN A 234 -1.56 -1.15 -6.23
C ASN A 234 -2.02 0.21 -5.72
N SER A 235 -2.44 0.25 -4.46
CA SER A 235 -3.00 1.43 -3.82
C SER A 235 -1.96 2.48 -3.35
N GLY A 236 -0.66 2.20 -3.54
CA GLY A 236 0.44 3.07 -3.12
C GLY A 236 1.28 2.41 -2.02
N GLY A 237 1.64 3.21 -1.00
CA GLY A 237 2.56 2.83 0.09
C GLY A 237 3.62 3.90 0.31
N LEU A 238 4.82 3.51 0.74
CA LEU A 238 5.93 4.41 0.99
C LEU A 238 6.39 5.10 -0.31
N VAL A 239 6.38 6.44 -0.32
CA VAL A 239 6.86 7.22 -1.49
C VAL A 239 8.37 7.04 -1.69
N THR A 240 9.15 6.88 -0.61
CA THR A 240 10.58 6.53 -0.69
C THR A 240 10.82 5.22 -1.44
N GLU A 241 10.03 4.18 -1.19
CA GLU A 241 10.10 2.91 -1.91
C GLU A 241 9.72 3.05 -3.38
N ALA A 242 8.71 3.87 -3.70
CA ALA A 242 8.36 4.17 -5.09
C ALA A 242 9.47 4.96 -5.82
N VAL A 243 10.10 5.94 -5.17
CA VAL A 243 11.25 6.68 -5.72
C VAL A 243 12.47 5.76 -5.89
N ALA A 244 12.75 4.90 -4.91
CA ALA A 244 13.82 3.92 -4.98
C ALA A 244 13.56 2.86 -6.07
N THR A 245 12.30 2.48 -6.28
CA THR A 245 11.87 1.64 -7.41
C THR A 245 12.04 2.36 -8.74
N ALA A 246 11.70 3.66 -8.85
CA ALA A 246 11.96 4.46 -10.04
C ALA A 246 13.46 4.45 -10.38
N SER A 247 14.30 4.54 -9.35
CA SER A 247 15.77 4.47 -9.46
C SER A 247 16.31 3.11 -9.89
N ALA A 248 15.49 2.06 -9.96
CA ALA A 248 15.88 0.80 -10.57
C ALA A 248 15.78 0.83 -12.11
N PHE A 249 15.01 1.78 -12.66
CA PHE A 249 14.74 1.93 -14.09
C PHE A 249 15.26 3.23 -14.69
N LEU A 250 15.75 4.15 -13.86
CA LEU A 250 16.23 5.48 -14.25
C LEU A 250 17.68 5.66 -13.81
N ASP A 251 18.43 6.45 -14.58
CA ASP A 251 19.79 6.87 -14.23
C ASP A 251 19.79 8.32 -13.73
N GLY A 252 19.31 8.53 -12.50
CA GLY A 252 19.21 9.86 -11.90
C GLY A 252 18.02 10.70 -12.39
N GLY A 253 17.93 11.95 -11.93
CA GLY A 253 16.97 12.96 -12.39
C GLY A 253 15.62 12.97 -11.66
N LEU A 254 14.75 13.91 -12.03
CA LEU A 254 13.48 14.18 -11.34
C LEU A 254 12.51 12.99 -11.41
N VAL A 255 11.86 12.67 -10.30
CA VAL A 255 10.78 11.69 -10.19
C VAL A 255 9.45 12.39 -9.92
N ALA A 256 9.42 13.34 -8.99
CA ALA A 256 8.26 14.16 -8.73
C ALA A 256 8.66 15.45 -8.02
N THR A 257 7.86 16.50 -8.16
CA THR A 257 7.91 17.67 -7.28
C THR A 257 6.73 17.63 -6.33
N TYR A 258 6.88 18.21 -5.15
CA TYR A 258 5.79 18.33 -4.21
C TYR A 258 5.84 19.61 -3.40
N ASP A 259 4.70 20.03 -2.88
CA ASP A 259 4.60 21.11 -1.89
C ASP A 259 4.20 20.60 -0.52
N VAL A 260 4.74 21.26 0.50
CA VAL A 260 4.32 21.17 1.90
C VAL A 260 4.24 22.60 2.41
N ASP A 261 3.06 23.05 2.82
CA ASP A 261 2.83 24.41 3.36
C ASP A 261 3.42 25.53 2.49
N GLY A 262 3.29 25.39 1.16
CA GLY A 262 3.79 26.35 0.17
C GLY A 262 5.29 26.24 -0.15
N ALA A 263 6.04 25.38 0.54
CA ALA A 263 7.44 25.10 0.22
C ALA A 263 7.54 23.98 -0.83
N GLN A 264 8.03 24.33 -2.02
CA GLN A 264 8.30 23.35 -3.07
C GLN A 264 9.54 22.50 -2.76
N ARG A 265 9.45 21.22 -3.13
CA ARG A 265 10.45 20.17 -2.94
C ARG A 265 10.48 19.26 -4.16
N ALA A 266 11.55 18.49 -4.31
CA ALA A 266 11.74 17.59 -5.44
C ALA A 266 12.33 16.26 -4.98
N LEU A 267 11.79 15.17 -5.52
CA LEU A 267 12.25 13.80 -5.35
C LEU A 267 13.03 13.41 -6.60
N HIS A 268 14.21 12.83 -6.41
CA HIS A 268 15.10 12.45 -7.49
C HIS A 268 15.40 10.95 -7.43
N ALA A 269 15.53 10.34 -8.59
CA ALA A 269 16.05 8.99 -8.71
C ALA A 269 17.55 8.98 -8.42
N ALA A 270 18.04 7.89 -7.85
CA ALA A 270 19.47 7.59 -7.82
C ALA A 270 19.98 7.19 -9.22
N SER A 271 21.28 7.33 -9.45
CA SER A 271 21.95 6.85 -10.66
C SER A 271 22.18 5.34 -10.64
N GLY A 272 22.45 4.76 -11.81
CA GLY A 272 22.81 3.34 -11.98
C GLY A 272 21.62 2.39 -12.18
N GLY A 273 20.44 2.91 -12.51
CA GLY A 273 19.29 2.09 -12.89
C GLY A 273 19.42 1.50 -14.30
N ASP A 274 18.63 0.46 -14.57
CA ASP A 274 18.53 -0.19 -15.87
C ASP A 274 17.68 0.67 -16.82
N THR A 275 18.34 1.43 -17.69
CA THR A 275 17.71 2.36 -18.62
C THR A 275 17.48 1.77 -20.01
N THR A 276 18.08 0.62 -20.32
CA THR A 276 18.10 0.05 -21.68
C THR A 276 17.10 -1.08 -21.85
N ARG A 277 16.80 -1.83 -20.79
CA ARG A 277 15.86 -2.94 -20.86
C ARG A 277 14.45 -2.48 -21.30
N PRO A 278 13.81 -3.12 -22.28
CA PRO A 278 12.44 -2.76 -22.66
C PRO A 278 11.48 -2.89 -21.48
N LEU A 279 10.70 -1.84 -21.24
CA LEU A 279 9.84 -1.70 -20.07
C LEU A 279 8.44 -1.25 -20.46
N VAL A 280 7.45 -2.00 -19.98
CA VAL A 280 6.03 -1.61 -19.98
C VAL A 280 5.53 -1.56 -18.54
N VAL A 281 4.69 -0.57 -18.22
CA VAL A 281 3.99 -0.49 -16.94
C VAL A 281 2.51 -0.80 -17.15
N LEU A 282 1.96 -1.73 -16.38
CA LEU A 282 0.52 -2.00 -16.36
C LEU A 282 -0.15 -1.25 -15.22
N VAL A 283 -1.25 -0.57 -15.51
CA VAL A 283 -2.03 0.21 -14.53
C VAL A 283 -3.52 0.00 -14.68
N ASP A 284 -4.27 0.27 -13.61
CA ASP A 284 -5.73 0.31 -13.65
C ASP A 284 -6.29 1.36 -12.68
N GLY A 285 -7.61 1.45 -12.58
CA GLY A 285 -8.28 2.34 -11.62
C GLY A 285 -7.98 2.06 -10.14
N GLY A 286 -7.33 0.93 -9.82
CA GLY A 286 -6.81 0.63 -8.48
C GLY A 286 -5.37 1.11 -8.26
N THR A 287 -4.64 1.46 -9.33
CA THR A 287 -3.32 2.11 -9.24
C THR A 287 -3.49 3.50 -8.64
N MET A 288 -2.83 3.76 -7.51
CA MET A 288 -3.06 4.98 -6.72
C MET A 288 -1.78 5.54 -6.08
N SER A 289 -1.73 6.86 -5.90
CA SER A 289 -0.78 7.56 -5.03
C SER A 289 0.70 7.29 -5.40
N ALA A 290 1.52 6.68 -4.55
CA ALA A 290 2.93 6.36 -4.86
C ALA A 290 3.09 5.53 -6.14
N ALA A 291 2.12 4.66 -6.46
CA ALA A 291 2.10 3.93 -7.72
C ALA A 291 1.86 4.86 -8.92
N GLU A 292 1.02 5.89 -8.76
CA GLU A 292 0.81 6.93 -9.77
C GLU A 292 2.03 7.84 -9.92
N LEU A 293 2.72 8.14 -8.81
CA LEU A 293 3.98 8.88 -8.81
C LEU A 293 5.05 8.14 -9.61
N LEU A 294 5.27 6.86 -9.35
CA LEU A 294 6.20 6.02 -10.12
C LEU A 294 5.77 5.94 -11.59
N THR A 295 4.49 5.67 -11.85
CA THR A 295 3.95 5.57 -13.22
C THR A 295 4.18 6.88 -13.98
N GLY A 296 3.82 8.01 -13.39
CA GLY A 296 4.00 9.33 -13.99
C GLY A 296 5.46 9.68 -14.25
N ALA A 297 6.36 9.29 -13.34
CA ALA A 297 7.80 9.48 -13.51
C ALA A 297 8.37 8.68 -14.68
N LEU A 298 8.01 7.40 -14.80
CA LEU A 298 8.47 6.54 -15.90
C LEU A 298 7.85 6.96 -17.24
N GLN A 299 6.59 7.38 -17.25
CA GLN A 299 5.89 7.84 -18.45
C GLN A 299 6.45 9.18 -18.95
N ASP A 300 6.53 10.19 -18.10
CA ASP A 300 6.97 11.55 -18.48
C ASP A 300 8.40 11.58 -19.00
N ARG A 301 9.22 10.63 -18.53
CA ARG A 301 10.62 10.51 -18.92
C ARG A 301 10.82 9.61 -20.13
N GLY A 302 9.73 9.14 -20.75
CA GLY A 302 9.79 8.23 -21.89
C GLY A 302 10.47 6.90 -21.57
N ARG A 303 10.54 6.51 -20.29
CA ARG A 303 11.25 5.29 -19.86
C ARG A 303 10.40 4.04 -20.09
N ALA A 304 9.08 4.15 -19.98
CA ALA A 304 8.17 3.04 -20.16
C ALA A 304 6.93 3.45 -20.94
N VAL A 305 6.35 2.50 -21.67
CA VAL A 305 4.98 2.62 -22.18
C VAL A 305 4.01 2.17 -21.09
N VAL A 306 3.04 3.01 -20.78
CA VAL A 306 1.99 2.73 -19.79
C VAL A 306 0.76 2.17 -20.50
N ILE A 307 0.28 1.00 -20.06
CA ILE A 307 -0.85 0.30 -20.67
C ILE A 307 -1.89 -0.04 -19.60
N GLY A 308 -3.16 0.13 -19.92
CA GLY A 308 -4.25 -0.31 -19.05
C GLY A 308 -5.42 0.66 -19.03
N SER A 309 -5.84 1.12 -17.86
CA SER A 309 -6.89 2.14 -17.73
C SER A 309 -6.42 3.29 -16.85
N ARG A 310 -7.12 4.43 -16.94
CA ARG A 310 -6.82 5.61 -16.10
C ARG A 310 -6.73 5.23 -14.62
N THR A 311 -5.68 5.72 -13.97
CA THR A 311 -5.43 5.49 -12.54
C THR A 311 -6.34 6.34 -11.65
N PHE A 312 -6.28 6.08 -10.35
CA PHE A 312 -7.27 6.58 -9.41
C PHE A 312 -7.32 8.11 -9.23
N GLY A 313 -6.17 8.79 -9.26
CA GLY A 313 -6.06 10.25 -9.14
C GLY A 313 -5.91 10.76 -7.71
N LYS A 314 -5.11 10.09 -6.88
CA LYS A 314 -4.71 10.60 -5.57
C LYS A 314 -3.35 11.30 -5.70
N GLY A 315 -3.39 12.63 -5.79
CA GLY A 315 -2.21 13.48 -5.96
C GLY A 315 -1.79 14.24 -4.69
N SER A 316 -2.45 13.97 -3.56
CA SER A 316 -2.17 14.61 -2.28
C SER A 316 -1.05 13.91 -1.51
N ILE A 317 -0.41 14.68 -0.64
CA ILE A 317 0.55 14.21 0.35
C ILE A 317 -0.05 14.41 1.72
N GLN A 318 0.02 13.38 2.55
CA GLN A 318 -0.45 13.45 3.93
C GLN A 318 0.75 13.40 4.86
N MET A 319 0.62 14.04 6.02
CA MET A 319 1.58 13.92 7.11
C MET A 319 0.86 13.53 8.40
N PRO A 320 1.44 12.63 9.20
CA PRO A 320 0.92 12.29 10.51
C PRO A 320 1.25 13.42 11.50
N THR A 321 0.26 13.73 12.33
CA THR A 321 0.35 14.66 13.44
C THR A 321 -0.11 13.92 14.69
N GLU A 322 0.82 13.69 15.63
CA GLU A 322 0.49 13.12 16.93
C GLU A 322 -0.38 14.08 17.75
N LEU A 323 -1.43 13.54 18.37
CA LEU A 323 -2.37 14.26 19.20
C LEU A 323 -2.07 14.01 20.69
N PRO A 324 -2.58 14.86 21.61
CA PRO A 324 -2.21 14.80 23.02
C PRO A 324 -2.52 13.47 23.74
N ASP A 325 -3.46 12.67 23.24
CA ASP A 325 -3.85 11.36 23.77
C ASP A 325 -3.13 10.18 23.11
N GLY A 326 -2.14 10.43 22.24
CA GLY A 326 -1.41 9.39 21.50
C GLY A 326 -2.08 8.97 20.18
N SER A 327 -3.31 9.44 19.91
CA SER A 327 -3.94 9.28 18.60
C SER A 327 -3.18 10.07 17.52
N VAL A 328 -3.35 9.72 16.25
CA VAL A 328 -2.62 10.33 15.14
C VAL A 328 -3.60 10.83 14.08
N ALA A 329 -3.49 12.10 13.71
CA ALA A 329 -4.21 12.66 12.57
C ALA A 329 -3.31 12.65 11.32
N GLU A 330 -3.73 11.95 10.27
CA GLU A 330 -3.10 12.05 8.95
C GLU A 330 -3.79 13.12 8.13
N LEU A 331 -3.08 14.20 7.84
CA LEU A 331 -3.67 15.39 7.26
C LEU A 331 -2.99 15.77 5.94
N THR A 332 -3.75 16.23 4.95
CA THR A 332 -3.16 16.65 3.66
C THR A 332 -2.37 17.94 3.82
N VAL A 333 -1.07 17.88 3.52
CA VAL A 333 -0.14 19.03 3.60
C VAL A 333 0.15 19.69 2.26
N GLY A 334 -0.21 19.02 1.16
CA GLY A 334 0.07 19.52 -0.17
C GLY A 334 -0.15 18.47 -1.25
N HIS A 335 0.38 18.76 -2.44
CA HIS A 335 0.20 17.92 -3.63
C HIS A 335 1.52 17.65 -4.32
N TYR A 336 1.60 16.52 -5.03
CA TYR A 336 2.72 16.24 -5.93
C TYR A 336 2.35 16.44 -7.40
N ARG A 337 3.39 16.62 -8.21
CA ARG A 337 3.33 16.73 -9.67
C ARG A 337 4.36 15.80 -10.27
N THR A 338 4.02 15.25 -11.43
CA THR A 338 4.93 14.41 -12.23
C THR A 338 6.06 15.27 -12.83
N PRO A 339 7.12 14.67 -13.41
CA PRO A 339 8.25 15.44 -13.95
C PRO A 339 7.88 16.49 -15.02
N SER A 340 6.83 16.25 -15.81
CA SER A 340 6.30 17.22 -16.79
C SER A 340 5.39 18.30 -16.17
N GLY A 341 5.20 18.28 -14.84
CA GLY A 341 4.37 19.23 -14.10
C GLY A 341 2.87 18.88 -14.03
N ARG A 342 2.47 17.69 -14.49
CA ARG A 342 1.05 17.27 -14.46
C ARG A 342 0.56 17.11 -13.03
N THR A 343 -0.63 17.64 -12.77
CA THR A 343 -1.37 17.38 -11.53
C THR A 343 -2.07 16.03 -11.64
N VAL A 344 -1.84 15.17 -10.64
CA VAL A 344 -2.48 13.84 -10.54
C VAL A 344 -3.80 13.90 -9.79
N ASP A 345 -3.94 14.83 -8.82
CA ASP A 345 -5.10 14.89 -7.95
C ASP A 345 -6.41 15.12 -8.72
N GLY A 346 -7.37 14.20 -8.54
CA GLY A 346 -8.67 14.20 -9.21
C GLY A 346 -8.64 13.83 -10.70
N ARG A 347 -7.46 13.55 -11.27
CA ARG A 347 -7.28 13.27 -12.71
C ARG A 347 -6.70 11.90 -13.00
N GLY A 348 -5.77 11.44 -12.16
CA GLY A 348 -4.98 10.25 -12.40
C GLY A 348 -3.98 10.42 -13.55
N ILE A 349 -3.26 9.35 -13.83
CA ILE A 349 -2.41 9.14 -14.99
C ILE A 349 -3.24 8.46 -16.07
N THR A 350 -3.24 9.03 -17.27
CA THR A 350 -3.83 8.40 -18.45
C THR A 350 -2.79 7.51 -19.10
N PRO A 351 -3.08 6.21 -19.37
CA PRO A 351 -2.14 5.31 -20.01
C PRO A 351 -1.86 5.77 -21.45
N ASP A 352 -0.70 5.37 -21.99
CA ASP A 352 -0.37 5.61 -23.40
C ASP A 352 -1.25 4.74 -24.31
N LEU A 353 -1.63 3.55 -23.84
CA LEU A 353 -2.54 2.64 -24.53
C LEU A 353 -3.63 2.12 -23.59
N ASP A 354 -4.88 2.40 -23.93
CA ASP A 354 -6.02 1.82 -23.22
C ASP A 354 -6.14 0.30 -23.48
N ALA A 355 -6.36 -0.46 -22.41
CA ALA A 355 -6.59 -1.89 -22.42
C ALA A 355 -7.40 -2.34 -21.20
N GLY A 356 -8.36 -3.25 -21.42
CA GLY A 356 -9.08 -3.89 -20.32
C GLY A 356 -8.20 -4.87 -19.52
N PRO A 357 -8.63 -5.32 -18.34
CA PRO A 357 -7.83 -6.16 -17.43
C PRO A 357 -7.24 -7.43 -18.07
N GLU A 358 -8.01 -8.09 -18.94
CA GLU A 358 -7.59 -9.31 -19.62
C GLU A 358 -6.64 -9.03 -20.80
N GLN A 359 -6.71 -7.83 -21.40
CA GLN A 359 -5.95 -7.47 -22.59
C GLN A 359 -4.65 -6.73 -22.28
N ALA A 360 -4.50 -6.17 -21.08
CA ALA A 360 -3.35 -5.34 -20.71
C ALA A 360 -2.02 -6.09 -20.86
N LEU A 361 -1.92 -7.32 -20.34
CA LEU A 361 -0.69 -8.11 -20.41
C LEU A 361 -0.39 -8.61 -21.85
N PRO A 362 -1.34 -9.21 -22.60
CA PRO A 362 -1.10 -9.55 -24.01
C PRO A 362 -0.66 -8.35 -24.87
N ARG A 363 -1.23 -7.16 -24.58
CA ARG A 363 -0.86 -5.93 -25.28
C ARG A 363 0.54 -5.45 -24.89
N ALA A 364 0.93 -5.60 -23.62
CA ALA A 364 2.30 -5.34 -23.18
C ALA A 364 3.32 -6.26 -23.84
N GLU A 365 3.05 -7.56 -23.93
CA GLU A 365 3.90 -8.51 -24.65
C GLU A 365 4.10 -8.07 -26.11
N THR A 366 3.02 -7.66 -26.78
CA THR A 366 3.08 -7.12 -28.15
C THR A 366 3.94 -5.86 -28.23
N VAL A 367 3.71 -4.87 -27.36
CA VAL A 367 4.48 -3.61 -27.34
C VAL A 367 5.97 -3.88 -27.09
N LEU A 368 6.30 -4.79 -26.17
CA LEU A 368 7.67 -5.16 -25.84
C LEU A 368 8.42 -5.80 -27.03
N THR A 369 7.73 -6.39 -28.00
CA THR A 369 8.40 -6.86 -29.25
C THR A 369 8.83 -5.71 -30.16
N GLY A 370 8.20 -4.54 -30.04
CA GLY A 370 8.49 -3.36 -30.85
C GLY A 370 9.46 -2.37 -30.21
N LEU A 371 9.73 -2.49 -28.91
CA LEU A 371 10.59 -1.54 -28.16
C LEU A 371 12.10 -1.72 -28.41
N GLY A 372 12.49 -2.63 -29.33
CA GLY A 372 13.89 -2.88 -29.71
C GLY A 372 14.69 -3.61 -28.63
N ASP A 373 15.77 -4.28 -29.03
CA ASP A 373 16.72 -4.83 -28.08
C ASP A 373 17.51 -3.68 -27.41
N PRO A 374 17.95 -3.83 -26.15
CA PRO A 374 18.83 -2.85 -25.52
C PRO A 374 20.06 -2.63 -26.41
N SER A 375 20.19 -1.43 -26.97
CA SER A 375 21.27 -1.04 -27.86
C SER A 375 22.63 -0.95 -27.18
#